data_AF-A0A6N3AB02-F1
#
_entry.id   AF-A0A6N3AB02-F1
#
_cell.length_a   1.000
_cell.length_b   1.000
_cell.length_c   1.000
_cell.angle_alpha   90.00
_cell.angle_beta   90.00
_cell.angle_gamma   90.00
#
_symmetry.space_group_name_H-M   'P 1'
#
loop_
_entity.id
_entity.type
_entity.pdbx_description
1 polymer ?
#
loop_
_entity_poly.entity_id
_entity_poly.type
_entity_poly.pdbx_seq_one_letter_code
_entity_poly.pdbx_strand_id
1 'polypeptide(L)'
;MGEVEENVNLTPLIEDIKKAIIGFINREYEENHKYEDFNNLYPDLKHIGIAYTNTPDENHKIQFEINLEDLTATQLVDDKEISHYNYVKESGNREKALESMKYEMEIGRFEDFVSVDEDDLKNAIGLEIDDDGNFYDPLAKNLDNDGISDRYDHDFKDSDYFETTYDVDDNTQLKETNSEKLSILKQIKSYQETEKESEVKECNAKEHDER
;
A
#
# COMPACT_ATOMS: atom_id res chain seq x y z
N MET A 1 35.43 35.89 -10.23
CA MET A 1 34.96 36.05 -8.84
C MET A 1 34.77 34.66 -8.31
N GLY A 2 35.58 34.25 -7.33
CA GLY A 2 35.37 32.94 -6.69
C GLY A 2 34.22 33.09 -5.70
N GLU A 3 33.20 32.23 -5.82
CA GLU A 3 32.18 32.09 -4.80
C GLU A 3 32.89 31.65 -3.51
N VAL A 4 32.85 32.50 -2.50
CA VAL A 4 33.31 32.16 -1.16
C VAL A 4 32.17 31.33 -0.57
N GLU A 5 32.39 30.03 -0.41
CA GLU A 5 31.51 29.19 0.41
C GLU A 5 31.54 29.74 1.84
N GLU A 6 30.53 30.54 2.19
CA GLU A 6 30.27 30.93 3.56
C GLU A 6 29.97 29.65 4.34
N ASN A 7 30.91 29.22 5.17
CA ASN A 7 30.68 28.14 6.13
C ASN A 7 29.67 28.66 7.18
N VAL A 8 28.38 28.51 6.88
CA VAL A 8 27.30 28.81 7.82
C VAL A 8 27.47 27.92 9.04
N ASN A 9 27.59 28.54 10.23
CA ASN A 9 27.62 27.79 11.48
C ASN A 9 26.21 27.27 11.75
N LEU A 10 25.99 25.96 11.55
CA LEU A 10 24.69 25.31 11.73
C LEU A 10 24.37 24.96 13.18
N THR A 11 25.33 25.10 14.09
CA THR A 11 25.15 24.78 15.52
C THR A 11 23.97 25.52 16.16
N PRO A 12 23.78 26.84 15.95
CA PRO A 12 22.65 27.56 16.51
C PRO A 12 21.29 27.06 16.02
N LEU A 13 21.20 26.64 14.75
CA LEU A 13 19.96 26.09 14.16
C LEU A 13 19.59 24.75 14.82
N ILE A 14 20.57 23.89 15.07
CA ILE A 14 20.34 22.62 15.77
C ILE A 14 19.84 22.88 17.19
N GLU A 15 20.44 23.82 17.93
CA GLU A 15 19.96 24.14 19.28
C GLU A 15 18.56 24.75 19.31
N ASP A 16 18.18 25.49 18.27
CA ASP A 16 16.82 26.00 18.12
C ASP A 16 15.82 24.86 17.86
N ILE A 17 16.17 23.85 17.08
CA ILE A 17 15.32 22.66 16.89
C ILE A 17 15.13 21.92 18.21
N LYS A 18 16.20 21.72 19.00
CA LYS A 18 16.09 21.07 20.32
C LYS A 18 15.13 21.82 21.25
N LYS A 19 15.16 23.16 21.25
CA LYS A 19 14.20 23.97 22.00
C LYS A 19 12.78 23.80 21.46
N ALA A 20 12.61 23.75 20.15
CA ALA A 20 11.31 23.52 19.52
C ALA A 20 10.74 22.14 19.93
N ILE A 21 11.57 21.09 19.96
CA ILE A 21 11.19 19.75 20.43
C ILE A 21 10.73 19.82 21.89
N ILE A 22 11.50 20.42 22.81
CA ILE A 22 11.07 20.57 24.21
C ILE A 22 9.76 21.37 24.32
N GLY A 23 9.63 22.42 23.50
CA GLY A 23 8.41 23.21 23.43
C GLY A 23 7.19 22.39 22.97
N PHE A 24 7.37 21.55 21.95
CA PHE A 24 6.37 20.61 21.46
C PHE A 24 5.98 19.63 22.57
N ILE A 25 6.95 18.95 23.19
CA ILE A 25 6.68 17.93 24.21
C ILE A 25 5.91 18.52 25.40
N ASN A 26 6.35 19.67 25.92
CA ASN A 26 5.66 20.35 27.01
C ASN A 26 4.22 20.76 26.65
N ARG A 27 4.00 21.14 25.38
CA ARG A 27 2.69 21.58 24.89
C ARG A 27 1.73 20.41 24.71
N GLU A 28 2.18 19.34 24.05
CA GLU A 28 1.31 18.22 23.69
C GLU A 28 1.13 17.20 24.84
N TYR A 29 2.13 17.01 25.70
CA TYR A 29 2.09 16.04 26.80
C TYR A 29 1.88 16.67 28.18
N GLU A 30 1.59 17.98 28.24
CA GLU A 30 1.41 18.75 29.48
C GLU A 30 2.61 18.67 30.45
N GLU A 31 3.83 18.52 29.90
CA GLU A 31 5.07 18.44 30.66
C GLU A 31 5.71 19.81 30.90
N ASN A 32 6.75 19.85 31.74
CA ASN A 32 7.45 21.09 32.10
C ASN A 32 8.98 20.92 32.06
N HIS A 33 9.47 20.32 30.98
CA HIS A 33 10.90 20.16 30.71
C HIS A 33 11.56 21.48 30.35
N LYS A 34 12.83 21.61 30.74
CA LYS A 34 13.68 22.72 30.30
C LYS A 34 14.57 22.25 29.16
N TYR A 35 15.12 23.22 28.44
CA TYR A 35 16.09 22.94 27.38
C TYR A 35 17.29 22.13 27.89
N GLU A 36 17.75 22.39 29.12
CA GLU A 36 18.88 21.66 29.72
C GLU A 36 18.58 20.16 29.94
N ASP A 37 17.31 19.77 29.97
CA ASP A 37 16.89 18.37 30.13
C ASP A 37 16.98 17.58 28.82
N PHE A 38 17.10 18.25 27.67
CA PHE A 38 17.05 17.62 26.35
C PHE A 38 18.03 16.45 26.22
N ASN A 39 19.31 16.64 26.57
CA ASN A 39 20.32 15.59 26.41
C ASN A 39 20.08 14.39 27.36
N ASN A 40 19.30 14.58 28.43
CA ASN A 40 18.92 13.50 29.34
C ASN A 40 17.71 12.72 28.81
N LEU A 41 16.74 13.42 28.20
CA LEU A 41 15.56 12.82 27.58
C LEU A 41 15.93 12.08 26.28
N TYR A 42 16.81 12.69 25.50
CA TYR A 42 17.20 12.22 24.17
C TYR A 42 18.73 12.10 24.10
N PRO A 43 19.31 11.05 24.72
CA PRO A 43 20.75 10.80 24.65
C PRO A 43 21.19 10.35 23.25
N ASP A 44 20.27 9.79 22.46
CA ASP A 44 20.48 9.38 21.07
C ASP A 44 19.79 10.38 20.13
N LEU A 45 20.60 11.12 19.36
CA LEU A 45 20.09 12.12 18.41
C LEU A 45 19.57 11.50 17.10
N LYS A 46 19.75 10.20 16.90
CA LYS A 46 19.24 9.49 15.73
C LYS A 46 17.82 9.00 15.88
N HIS A 47 17.41 8.71 17.12
CA HIS A 47 16.12 8.13 17.44
C HIS A 47 15.42 8.97 18.52
N ILE A 48 15.01 10.17 18.14
CA ILE A 48 14.25 11.07 19.01
C ILE A 48 12.77 10.79 18.79
N GLY A 49 12.14 10.09 19.72
CA GLY A 49 10.69 9.87 19.72
C GLY A 49 9.93 11.17 20.00
N ILE A 50 9.06 11.57 19.07
CA ILE A 50 8.25 12.80 19.15
C ILE A 50 6.79 12.47 19.48
N ALA A 51 6.22 11.52 18.74
CA ALA A 51 4.83 11.12 18.92
C ALA A 51 4.71 9.60 19.05
N TYR A 52 3.83 9.16 19.95
CA TYR A 52 3.51 7.75 20.15
C TYR A 52 2.02 7.59 20.49
N THR A 53 1.34 6.69 19.79
CA THR A 53 -0.04 6.29 20.08
C THR A 53 -0.25 4.82 19.72
N ASN A 54 -1.42 4.28 20.06
CA ASN A 54 -1.92 3.04 19.48
C ASN A 54 -3.10 3.33 18.56
N THR A 55 -3.45 2.37 17.71
CA THR A 55 -4.76 2.34 17.04
C THR A 55 -5.89 2.29 18.08
N PRO A 56 -7.12 2.67 17.72
CA PRO A 56 -8.25 2.70 18.66
C PRO A 56 -8.55 1.35 19.33
N ASP A 57 -8.30 0.24 18.63
CA ASP A 57 -8.40 -1.12 19.13
C ASP A 57 -7.18 -1.61 19.93
N GLU A 58 -6.16 -0.75 20.11
CA GLU A 58 -4.89 -1.00 20.80
C GLU A 58 -4.02 -2.12 20.20
N ASN A 59 -4.34 -2.61 19.00
CA ASN A 59 -3.61 -3.74 18.39
C ASN A 59 -2.29 -3.33 17.74
N HIS A 60 -2.19 -2.08 17.27
CA HIS A 60 -1.02 -1.58 16.56
C HIS A 60 -0.46 -0.33 17.24
N LYS A 61 0.87 -0.23 17.27
CA LYS A 61 1.59 0.93 17.81
C LYS A 61 2.06 1.82 16.69
N ILE A 62 1.84 3.12 16.83
CA ILE A 62 2.29 4.14 15.88
C ILE A 62 3.31 5.03 16.59
N GLN A 63 4.47 5.21 15.96
CA GLN A 63 5.54 6.06 16.48
C GLN A 63 6.06 6.97 15.37
N PHE A 64 6.36 8.22 15.73
CA PHE A 64 7.08 9.14 14.87
C PHE A 64 8.38 9.56 15.55
N GLU A 65 9.48 9.41 14.83
CA GLU A 65 10.81 9.76 15.30
C GLU A 65 11.55 10.67 14.32
N ILE A 66 12.44 11.50 14.87
CA ILE A 66 13.34 12.35 14.09
C ILE A 66 14.80 12.01 14.38
N ASN A 67 15.63 12.18 13.37
CA ASN A 67 17.07 12.03 13.42
C ASN A 67 17.71 13.39 13.13
N LEU A 68 18.34 14.00 14.14
CA LEU A 68 19.00 15.30 14.02
C LEU A 68 20.42 15.22 13.42
N GLU A 69 21.02 14.04 13.35
CA GLU A 69 22.33 13.86 12.73
C GLU A 69 22.19 13.82 11.19
N ASP A 70 21.34 12.91 10.73
CA ASP A 70 21.08 12.63 9.32
C ASP A 70 20.00 13.56 8.72
N LEU A 71 19.28 14.30 9.56
CA LEU A 71 18.18 15.20 9.18
C LEU A 71 17.11 14.45 8.40
N THR A 72 16.55 13.45 9.06
CA THR A 72 15.46 12.61 8.55
C THR A 72 14.36 12.46 9.59
N ALA A 73 13.17 12.08 9.15
CA ALA A 73 12.08 11.67 10.02
C ALA A 73 11.55 10.31 9.54
N THR A 74 11.10 9.49 10.49
CA THR A 74 10.62 8.14 10.21
C THR A 74 9.35 7.88 11.00
N GLN A 75 8.34 7.36 10.32
CA GLN A 75 7.11 6.87 10.94
C GLN A 75 7.14 5.34 10.97
N LEU A 76 6.82 4.78 12.12
CA LEU A 76 6.91 3.37 12.43
C LEU A 76 5.52 2.86 12.86
N VAL A 77 5.15 1.69 12.34
CA VAL A 77 4.02 0.90 12.84
C VAL A 77 4.54 -0.46 13.30
N ASP A 78 4.33 -0.81 14.57
CA ASP A 78 4.86 -2.02 15.20
C ASP A 78 6.37 -2.24 14.94
N ASP A 79 7.15 -1.19 15.17
CA ASP A 79 8.60 -1.13 14.94
C ASP A 79 9.03 -1.33 13.46
N LYS A 80 8.09 -1.31 12.51
CA LYS A 80 8.38 -1.36 11.07
C LYS A 80 8.22 0.02 10.46
N GLU A 81 9.23 0.42 9.69
CA GLU A 81 9.21 1.67 8.92
C GLU A 81 8.11 1.61 7.87
N ILE A 82 7.16 2.55 7.97
CA ILE A 82 6.09 2.74 6.99
C ILE A 82 6.36 3.94 6.09
N SER A 83 6.99 4.99 6.63
CA SER A 83 7.30 6.21 5.89
C SER A 83 8.63 6.82 6.35
N HIS A 84 9.36 7.41 5.41
CA HIS A 84 10.67 8.01 5.65
C HIS A 84 10.85 9.31 4.86
N TYR A 85 11.17 10.38 5.56
CA TYR A 85 11.34 11.72 5.00
C TYR A 85 12.78 12.20 5.16
N ASN A 86 13.37 12.70 4.07
CA ASN A 86 14.73 13.24 4.06
C ASN A 86 14.74 14.75 3.78
N TYR A 87 14.88 15.55 4.83
CA TYR A 87 14.77 17.01 4.74
C TYR A 87 15.83 17.63 3.83
N VAL A 88 17.04 17.06 3.79
CA VAL A 88 18.13 17.59 2.94
C VAL A 88 17.83 17.36 1.47
N LYS A 89 17.33 16.18 1.12
CA LYS A 89 16.96 15.83 -0.25
C LYS A 89 15.81 16.72 -0.75
N GLU A 90 14.80 16.94 0.08
CA GLU A 90 13.62 17.73 -0.28
C GLU A 90 13.89 19.24 -0.29
N SER A 91 14.70 19.75 0.65
CA SER A 91 15.02 21.18 0.75
C SER A 91 16.19 21.60 -0.15
N GLY A 92 16.97 20.63 -0.64
CA GLY A 92 18.15 20.81 -1.50
C GLY A 92 19.42 21.25 -0.78
N ASN A 93 19.34 21.68 0.49
CA ASN A 93 20.51 21.99 1.31
C ASN A 93 20.23 21.80 2.81
N ARG A 94 21.33 21.74 3.59
CA ARG A 94 21.28 21.42 5.02
C ARG A 94 20.71 22.54 5.89
N GLU A 95 20.93 23.81 5.54
CA GLU A 95 20.41 24.95 6.31
C GLU A 95 18.88 25.02 6.24
N LYS A 96 18.32 24.94 5.03
CA LYS A 96 16.87 24.89 4.81
C LYS A 96 16.24 23.65 5.45
N ALA A 97 16.91 22.51 5.39
CA ALA A 97 16.44 21.30 6.06
C ALA A 97 16.26 21.52 7.57
N LEU A 98 17.22 22.19 8.22
CA LEU A 98 17.14 22.54 9.64
C LEU A 98 16.00 23.55 9.91
N GLU A 99 15.81 24.54 9.05
CA GLU A 99 14.67 25.48 9.15
C GLU A 99 13.32 24.75 9.03
N SER A 100 13.20 23.79 8.10
CA SER A 100 12.01 22.99 7.92
C SER A 100 11.71 22.12 9.15
N MET A 101 12.72 21.42 9.69
CA MET A 101 12.55 20.62 10.92
C MET A 101 12.13 21.49 12.11
N LYS A 102 12.72 22.69 12.25
CA LYS A 102 12.32 23.65 13.29
C LYS A 102 10.85 24.05 13.14
N TYR A 103 10.47 24.46 11.94
CA TYR A 103 9.11 24.91 11.63
C TYR A 103 8.07 23.82 11.91
N GLU A 104 8.38 22.59 11.53
CA GLU A 104 7.54 21.43 11.78
C GLU A 104 7.35 21.16 13.29
N MET A 105 8.40 21.25 14.10
CA MET A 105 8.26 21.10 15.56
C MET A 105 7.53 22.27 16.22
N GLU A 106 7.66 23.48 15.69
CA GLU A 106 6.99 24.66 16.25
C GLU A 106 5.47 24.63 16.03
N ILE A 107 5.02 24.18 14.85
CA ILE A 107 3.62 24.30 14.40
C ILE A 107 2.90 22.96 14.34
N GLY A 108 3.63 21.87 14.15
CA GLY A 108 3.07 20.53 14.07
C GLY A 108 2.32 20.18 15.35
N ARG A 109 1.20 19.47 15.16
CA ARG A 109 0.37 18.93 16.23
C ARG A 109 0.59 17.44 16.36
N PHE A 110 0.22 16.88 17.51
CA PHE A 110 0.34 15.45 17.75
C PHE A 110 -0.31 14.62 16.64
N GLU A 111 -1.51 15.00 16.19
CA GLU A 111 -2.25 14.28 15.15
C GLU A 111 -1.52 14.25 13.80
N ASP A 112 -0.78 15.30 13.47
CA ASP A 112 -0.04 15.39 12.21
C ASP A 112 1.08 14.33 12.14
N PHE A 113 1.66 13.94 13.29
CA PHE A 113 2.75 12.97 13.37
C PHE A 113 2.30 11.52 13.49
N VAL A 114 1.11 11.28 14.05
CA VAL A 114 0.56 9.93 14.22
C VAL A 114 -0.42 9.53 13.12
N SER A 115 -0.83 10.48 12.26
CA SER A 115 -1.63 10.16 11.08
C SER A 115 -0.79 9.32 10.11
N VAL A 116 -1.29 8.12 9.82
CA VAL A 116 -0.64 7.17 8.91
C VAL A 116 -1.28 7.27 7.52
N ASP A 117 -0.46 7.31 6.49
CA ASP A 117 -0.93 7.24 5.10
C ASP A 117 -1.29 5.80 4.73
N GLU A 118 -2.46 5.62 4.11
CA GLU A 118 -3.01 4.30 3.77
C GLU A 118 -2.15 3.57 2.72
N ASP A 119 -1.62 4.29 1.74
CA ASP A 119 -0.78 3.70 0.70
C ASP A 119 0.56 3.26 1.28
N ASP A 120 1.19 4.10 2.12
CA ASP A 120 2.44 3.75 2.81
C ASP A 120 2.26 2.52 3.71
N LEU A 121 1.19 2.47 4.51
CA LEU A 121 0.86 1.33 5.37
C LEU A 121 0.67 0.03 4.57
N LYS A 122 -0.12 0.11 3.50
CA LYS A 122 -0.40 -1.02 2.61
C LYS A 122 0.86 -1.51 1.91
N ASN A 123 1.70 -0.61 1.42
CA ASN A 123 2.94 -0.97 0.74
C ASN A 123 3.98 -1.58 1.68
N ALA A 124 4.08 -1.07 2.92
CA ALA A 124 5.08 -1.52 3.88
C ALA A 124 4.70 -2.83 4.57
N ILE A 125 3.45 -2.96 5.02
CA ILE A 125 3.01 -4.08 5.86
C ILE A 125 1.72 -4.78 5.40
N GLY A 126 1.07 -4.30 4.33
CA GLY A 126 -0.10 -4.95 3.74
C GLY A 126 -1.38 -4.83 4.56
N LEU A 127 -1.46 -3.84 5.46
CA LEU A 127 -2.66 -3.53 6.22
C LEU A 127 -3.41 -2.36 5.57
N GLU A 128 -4.72 -2.29 5.82
CA GLU A 128 -5.60 -1.19 5.43
C GLU A 128 -6.20 -0.54 6.69
N ILE A 129 -6.70 0.69 6.55
CA ILE A 129 -7.30 1.47 7.64
C ILE A 129 -8.82 1.46 7.48
N ASP A 130 -9.56 1.11 8.53
CA ASP A 130 -11.03 1.15 8.50
C ASP A 130 -11.60 2.55 8.85
N ASP A 131 -12.93 2.71 8.75
CA ASP A 131 -13.62 3.98 9.05
C ASP A 131 -13.44 4.44 10.52
N ASP A 132 -13.09 3.51 11.42
CA ASP A 132 -12.85 3.79 12.83
C ASP A 132 -11.37 4.13 13.10
N GLY A 133 -10.48 3.97 12.11
CA GLY A 133 -9.04 4.21 12.22
C GLY A 133 -8.21 3.01 12.71
N ASN A 134 -8.79 1.81 12.74
CA ASN A 134 -8.07 0.58 13.08
C ASN A 134 -7.36 0.01 11.86
N PHE A 135 -6.22 -0.64 12.09
CA PHE A 135 -5.49 -1.32 11.03
C PHE A 135 -5.92 -2.78 10.96
N TYR A 136 -6.20 -3.26 9.76
CA TYR A 136 -6.63 -4.64 9.56
C TYR A 136 -5.98 -5.25 8.33
N ASP A 137 -5.86 -6.56 8.35
CA ASP A 137 -5.41 -7.33 7.19
C ASP A 137 -6.63 -7.63 6.31
N PRO A 138 -6.71 -7.05 5.09
CA PRO A 138 -7.85 -7.28 4.21
C PRO A 138 -8.00 -8.75 3.81
N LEU A 139 -6.93 -9.54 3.86
CA LEU A 139 -6.93 -10.97 3.50
C LEU A 139 -7.10 -11.92 4.71
N ALA A 140 -7.21 -11.38 5.94
CA ALA A 140 -7.39 -12.21 7.14
C ALA A 140 -8.81 -12.75 7.30
N LYS A 141 -9.79 -12.11 6.65
CA LYS A 141 -11.17 -12.58 6.66
C LYS A 141 -11.28 -13.81 5.75
N ASN A 142 -12.36 -14.53 5.97
CA ASN A 142 -12.85 -15.53 5.03
C ASN A 142 -14.16 -14.97 4.50
N LEU A 143 -14.16 -14.49 3.26
CA LEU A 143 -15.34 -13.87 2.67
C LEU A 143 -16.33 -14.90 2.11
N ASP A 144 -15.88 -16.10 1.74
CA ASP A 144 -16.68 -17.14 1.08
C ASP A 144 -17.25 -18.21 2.05
N ASN A 145 -16.90 -18.10 3.33
CA ASN A 145 -17.14 -19.01 4.45
C ASN A 145 -16.69 -20.48 4.21
N ASP A 146 -15.63 -20.72 3.45
CA ASP A 146 -15.07 -22.08 3.22
C ASP A 146 -14.25 -22.66 4.41
N GLY A 147 -14.00 -21.86 5.45
CA GLY A 147 -13.18 -22.19 6.61
C GLY A 147 -11.68 -21.87 6.49
N ILE A 148 -11.22 -21.30 5.37
CA ILE A 148 -9.84 -20.88 5.09
C ILE A 148 -9.81 -19.35 4.97
N SER A 149 -8.82 -18.66 5.54
CA SER A 149 -8.69 -17.20 5.33
C SER A 149 -8.22 -16.93 3.90
N ASP A 150 -8.69 -15.84 3.29
CA ASP A 150 -8.44 -15.49 1.88
C ASP A 150 -6.93 -15.48 1.54
N ARG A 151 -6.07 -15.13 2.52
CA ARG A 151 -4.60 -15.19 2.40
C ARG A 151 -4.05 -16.58 1.99
N TYR A 152 -4.76 -17.64 2.35
CA TYR A 152 -4.36 -19.03 2.11
C TYR A 152 -5.23 -19.71 1.05
N ASP A 153 -6.21 -19.00 0.50
CA ASP A 153 -7.01 -19.52 -0.59
C ASP A 153 -6.36 -19.18 -1.94
N HIS A 154 -6.22 -20.18 -2.79
CA HIS A 154 -5.74 -20.04 -4.17
C HIS A 154 -6.88 -20.24 -5.18
N ASP A 155 -8.12 -20.45 -4.72
CA ASP A 155 -9.26 -20.74 -5.59
C ASP A 155 -9.81 -19.43 -6.20
N PHE A 156 -9.73 -19.33 -7.53
CA PHE A 156 -10.17 -18.18 -8.34
C PHE A 156 -11.71 -18.00 -8.38
N LYS A 157 -12.45 -18.62 -7.46
CA LYS A 157 -13.92 -18.66 -7.45
C LYS A 157 -14.56 -17.42 -6.83
N ASP A 158 -13.77 -16.38 -6.57
CA ASP A 158 -14.16 -15.02 -6.16
C ASP A 158 -15.01 -14.23 -7.16
N SER A 159 -15.50 -14.86 -8.23
CA SER A 159 -16.47 -14.20 -9.10
C SER A 159 -17.80 -14.87 -8.89
N ASP A 160 -18.74 -14.06 -8.41
CA ASP A 160 -20.17 -14.30 -8.29
C ASP A 160 -20.77 -14.68 -9.66
N TYR A 161 -20.37 -15.81 -10.25
CA TYR A 161 -21.16 -16.48 -11.25
C TYR A 161 -22.33 -17.08 -10.49
N PHE A 162 -23.27 -16.21 -10.16
CA PHE A 162 -24.67 -16.52 -9.99
C PHE A 162 -25.06 -17.24 -11.30
N GLU A 163 -24.88 -18.56 -11.36
CA GLU A 163 -25.87 -19.37 -12.06
C GLU A 163 -27.15 -19.01 -11.34
N THR A 164 -27.90 -18.07 -11.93
CA THR A 164 -29.30 -17.94 -11.63
C THR A 164 -29.82 -19.35 -11.78
N THR A 165 -30.13 -19.97 -10.63
CA THR A 165 -31.00 -21.11 -10.56
C THR A 165 -32.31 -20.60 -11.14
N TYR A 166 -32.40 -20.67 -12.46
CA TYR A 166 -33.62 -20.68 -13.21
C TYR A 166 -34.43 -21.81 -12.59
N ASP A 167 -35.24 -21.44 -11.59
CA ASP A 167 -36.41 -22.18 -11.20
C ASP A 167 -37.38 -22.09 -12.39
N VAL A 168 -37.08 -22.83 -13.45
CA VAL A 168 -38.07 -23.23 -14.44
C VAL A 168 -38.61 -24.56 -13.97
N ASP A 169 -39.30 -24.53 -12.84
CA ASP A 169 -40.08 -25.66 -12.42
C ASP A 169 -41.31 -25.76 -13.31
N ASP A 170 -41.30 -26.85 -14.06
CA ASP A 170 -42.40 -27.59 -14.63
C ASP A 170 -43.17 -26.99 -15.83
N ASN A 171 -42.76 -27.42 -17.03
CA ASN A 171 -43.75 -28.00 -17.94
C ASN A 171 -43.12 -28.97 -18.94
N THR A 172 -43.37 -30.25 -18.70
CA THR A 172 -43.85 -31.24 -19.68
C THR A 172 -43.16 -31.34 -21.06
N GLN A 173 -42.69 -32.57 -21.33
CA GLN A 173 -42.36 -33.14 -22.64
C GLN A 173 -41.04 -32.67 -23.29
N LEU A 174 -39.99 -33.46 -23.06
CA LEU A 174 -39.19 -34.09 -24.13
C LEU A 174 -38.22 -35.10 -23.48
N LYS A 175 -38.77 -36.23 -23.05
CA LYS A 175 -38.03 -37.48 -23.21
C LYS A 175 -37.92 -37.69 -24.72
N GLU A 176 -36.68 -37.79 -25.21
CA GLU A 176 -36.23 -38.16 -26.56
C GLU A 176 -35.34 -37.08 -27.18
N THR A 177 -34.08 -37.08 -26.79
CA THR A 177 -32.97 -37.47 -27.67
C THR A 177 -31.68 -37.30 -26.87
N ASN A 178 -30.96 -38.39 -26.64
CA ASN A 178 -29.54 -38.35 -26.30
C ASN A 178 -28.79 -37.77 -27.51
N SER A 179 -28.91 -36.46 -27.75
CA SER A 179 -27.93 -35.75 -28.55
C SER A 179 -26.72 -35.58 -27.64
N GLU A 180 -25.92 -36.63 -27.59
CA GLU A 180 -24.55 -36.61 -27.08
C GLU A 180 -23.90 -35.32 -27.59
N LYS A 181 -23.67 -34.35 -26.69
CA LYS A 181 -22.96 -33.12 -27.02
C LYS A 181 -21.63 -33.55 -27.64
N LEU A 182 -21.50 -33.38 -28.94
CA LEU A 182 -20.31 -33.80 -29.66
C LEU A 182 -19.12 -33.05 -29.08
N SER A 183 -18.10 -33.80 -28.65
CA SER A 183 -16.85 -33.23 -28.13
C SER A 183 -16.30 -32.19 -29.11
N ILE A 184 -15.85 -31.05 -28.59
CA ILE A 184 -15.28 -29.94 -29.37
C ILE A 184 -14.15 -30.44 -30.27
N LEU A 185 -13.37 -31.42 -29.82
CA LEU A 185 -12.32 -32.06 -30.62
C LEU A 185 -12.87 -32.76 -31.88
N LYS A 186 -14.06 -33.36 -31.78
CA LYS A 186 -14.73 -34.03 -32.89
C LYS A 186 -15.25 -33.02 -33.91
N GLN A 187 -15.75 -31.87 -33.45
CA GLN A 187 -16.16 -30.75 -34.32
C GLN A 187 -14.96 -30.13 -35.05
N ILE A 188 -13.86 -29.85 -34.35
CA ILE A 188 -12.63 -29.32 -34.98
C ILE A 188 -12.14 -30.26 -36.08
N LYS A 189 -12.17 -31.57 -35.82
CA LYS A 189 -11.75 -32.57 -36.81
C LYS A 189 -12.64 -32.58 -38.05
N SER A 190 -13.97 -32.47 -37.88
CA SER A 190 -14.88 -32.35 -39.03
C SER A 190 -14.64 -31.09 -39.84
N TYR A 191 -14.33 -29.95 -39.22
CA TYR A 191 -14.02 -28.71 -39.94
C TYR A 191 -12.73 -28.85 -40.77
N GLN A 192 -11.68 -29.46 -40.21
CA GLN A 192 -10.43 -29.71 -40.93
C GLN A 192 -10.60 -30.70 -42.10
N GLU A 193 -11.50 -31.68 -41.98
CA GLU A 193 -11.83 -32.59 -43.08
C GLU A 193 -12.63 -31.87 -44.18
N THR A 194 -13.57 -30.99 -43.81
CA THR A 194 -14.33 -30.19 -44.78
C THR A 194 -13.48 -29.17 -45.53
N GLU A 195 -12.50 -28.54 -44.89
CA GLU A 195 -11.58 -27.61 -45.55
C GLU A 195 -10.70 -28.33 -46.60
N LYS A 196 -10.20 -29.52 -46.26
CA LYS A 196 -9.44 -30.36 -47.20
C LYS A 196 -10.29 -30.82 -48.39
N GLU A 197 -11.57 -31.12 -48.18
CA GLU A 197 -12.48 -31.46 -49.29
C GLU A 197 -12.86 -30.25 -50.17
N SER A 198 -12.94 -29.04 -49.61
CA SER A 198 -13.17 -27.82 -50.39
C SER A 198 -11.95 -27.41 -51.23
N GLU A 199 -10.74 -27.55 -50.71
CA GLU A 199 -9.50 -27.28 -51.46
C GLU A 199 -9.32 -28.25 -52.65
N VAL A 200 -9.69 -29.53 -52.48
CA VAL A 200 -9.64 -30.53 -53.55
C VAL A 200 -10.70 -30.25 -54.65
N LYS A 201 -11.86 -29.70 -54.30
CA LYS A 201 -12.90 -29.33 -55.30
C LYS A 201 -12.55 -28.05 -56.06
N GLU A 202 -11.91 -27.07 -55.42
CA GLU A 202 -11.46 -25.84 -56.09
C GLU A 202 -10.29 -26.07 -57.05
N CYS A 203 -9.40 -27.03 -56.76
CA CYS A 203 -8.30 -27.39 -57.69
C CYS A 203 -8.80 -28.11 -58.96
N ASN A 204 -9.84 -28.94 -58.86
CA ASN A 204 -10.39 -29.66 -60.02
C ASN A 204 -11.30 -28.79 -60.92
N ALA A 205 -11.78 -27.64 -60.43
CA ALA A 205 -12.59 -26.71 -61.23
C ALA A 205 -11.74 -25.76 -62.09
N LYS A 206 -10.47 -25.52 -61.72
CA LYS A 206 -9.57 -24.60 -62.45
C LYS A 206 -8.81 -25.25 -63.61
N GLU A 207 -8.79 -26.58 -63.72
CA GLU A 207 -8.19 -27.30 -64.87
C GLU A 207 -9.14 -27.46 -66.07
N HIS A 208 -10.41 -27.07 -65.96
CA HIS A 208 -11.41 -27.28 -67.00
C HIS A 208 -11.88 -26.03 -67.77
N ASP A 209 -11.30 -24.86 -67.49
CA ASP A 209 -11.70 -23.57 -68.11
C ASP A 209 -10.60 -22.90 -68.97
N GLU A 210 -9.50 -23.61 -69.27
CA GLU A 210 -8.53 -23.21 -70.30
C GLU A 210 -8.41 -24.28 -71.40
N ARG A 211 -9.36 -24.33 -72.34
CA ARG A 211 -9.17 -24.90 -73.68
C ARG A 211 -10.13 -24.31 -74.71
#